data_AF-A0A062U657-F1
#
_entry.id   AF-A0A062U657-F1
#
_cell.length_a   1.000
_cell.length_b   1.000
_cell.length_c   1.000
_cell.angle_alpha   90.00
_cell.angle_beta   90.00
_cell.angle_gamma   90.00
#
_symmetry.space_group_name_H-M   'P 1'
#
loop_
_entity.id
_entity.type
_entity.pdbx_description
1 polymer ?
#
loop_
_entity_poly.entity_id
_entity_poly.type
_entity_poly.pdbx_seq_one_letter_code
_entity_poly.pdbx_strand_id
1 'polypeptide(L)'
;MSIADRVISMGDGLAAIPERLLLAHARGEVLFICGAGISRPAGLPDFRQLVLDVYAALDTSAHAVLAAVPLGASNRWEGDFNSLTDRQTAEVKRFILGDYDVVLGMLERRLDDQTRGDSQVRRTVASIIRAGATSPAAIHKALMALADRGGAKTIVTTNFDLLLQVAAQRLRSSVETYSLGSIPRPTRQSDFSGVLHIHGVLDKSPLLLT
;
A
#
# COMPACT_ATOMS: atom_id res chain seq x y z
N MET A 1 3.29 -29.94 24.32
CA MET A 1 2.35 -29.09 25.07
C MET A 1 2.27 -27.74 24.37
N SER A 2 1.13 -27.40 23.78
CA SER A 2 0.88 -26.04 23.28
C SER A 2 0.75 -25.14 24.51
N ILE A 3 1.74 -24.28 24.74
CA ILE A 3 1.61 -23.20 25.72
C ILE A 3 0.61 -22.24 25.09
N ALA A 4 -0.63 -22.25 25.60
CA ALA A 4 -1.62 -21.27 25.19
C ALA A 4 -1.05 -19.89 25.53
N ASP A 5 -0.86 -19.07 24.51
CA ASP A 5 -0.35 -17.72 24.68
C ASP A 5 -1.29 -16.91 25.56
N ARG A 6 -0.76 -16.32 26.64
CA ARG A 6 -1.52 -15.41 27.48
C ARG A 6 -1.90 -14.19 26.63
N VAL A 7 -3.17 -13.79 26.69
CA VAL A 7 -3.72 -12.65 25.94
C VAL A 7 -4.11 -11.55 26.91
N ILE A 8 -3.80 -10.30 26.55
CA ILE A 8 -4.08 -9.09 27.32
C ILE A 8 -5.12 -8.27 26.55
N SER A 9 -6.19 -7.87 27.24
CA SER A 9 -7.17 -6.90 26.72
C SER A 9 -6.84 -5.51 27.25
N MET A 10 -6.87 -4.52 26.37
CA MET A 10 -6.57 -3.11 26.71
C MET A 10 -7.83 -2.29 26.99
N GLY A 11 -9.02 -2.90 26.92
CA GLY A 11 -10.31 -2.25 27.14
C GLY A 11 -11.43 -2.90 26.33
N ASP A 12 -12.66 -2.51 26.62
CA ASP A 12 -13.84 -3.03 25.93
C ASP A 12 -13.86 -2.62 24.45
N GLY A 13 -14.19 -3.58 23.58
CA GLY A 13 -14.22 -3.37 22.13
C GLY A 13 -12.85 -3.30 21.44
N LEU A 14 -11.74 -3.47 22.17
CA LEU A 14 -10.39 -3.51 21.60
C LEU A 14 -9.94 -4.93 21.30
N ALA A 15 -9.05 -5.06 20.31
CA ALA A 15 -8.45 -6.34 19.97
C ALA A 15 -7.59 -6.86 21.13
N ALA A 16 -7.74 -8.14 21.44
CA ALA A 16 -6.96 -8.81 22.45
C ALA A 16 -5.55 -9.11 21.90
N ILE A 17 -4.51 -8.69 22.62
CA ILE A 17 -3.12 -8.72 22.16
C ILE A 17 -2.35 -9.81 22.92
N PRO A 18 -1.61 -10.70 22.25
CA PRO A 18 -0.79 -11.67 22.96
C PRO A 18 0.31 -11.01 23.80
N GLU A 19 0.50 -11.46 25.04
CA GLU A 19 1.53 -10.95 25.96
C GLU A 19 2.94 -11.03 25.33
N ARG A 20 3.22 -12.12 24.60
CA ARG A 20 4.49 -12.27 23.86
C ARG A 20 4.75 -11.13 22.88
N LEU A 21 3.72 -10.56 22.27
CA LEU A 21 3.87 -9.47 21.30
C LEU A 21 4.21 -8.16 22.01
N LEU A 22 3.61 -7.91 23.18
CA LEU A 22 3.94 -6.75 24.02
C LEU A 22 5.38 -6.85 24.55
N LEU A 23 5.81 -8.03 24.98
CA LEU A 23 7.19 -8.26 25.43
C LEU A 23 8.19 -8.10 24.28
N ALA A 24 7.89 -8.63 23.09
CA ALA A 24 8.71 -8.44 21.90
C ALA A 24 8.78 -6.96 21.49
N HIS A 25 7.66 -6.24 21.59
CA HIS A 25 7.60 -4.80 21.30
C HIS A 25 8.48 -4.00 22.27
N ALA A 26 8.38 -4.28 23.58
CA ALA A 26 9.21 -3.66 24.60
C ALA A 26 10.72 -3.94 24.42
N ARG A 27 11.07 -5.06 23.78
CA ARG A 27 12.47 -5.43 23.43
C ARG A 27 12.93 -4.87 22.09
N GLY A 28 12.08 -4.15 21.36
CA GLY A 28 12.39 -3.64 20.02
C GLY A 28 12.42 -4.72 18.93
N GLU A 29 11.82 -5.88 19.16
CA GLU A 29 11.86 -7.04 18.26
C GLU A 29 10.69 -7.10 17.27
N VAL A 30 9.79 -6.12 17.32
CA VAL A 30 8.61 -6.05 16.45
C VAL A 30 8.89 -5.23 15.20
N LEU A 31 8.46 -5.77 14.06
CA LEU A 31 8.44 -5.07 12.78
C LEU A 31 6.99 -4.90 12.33
N PHE A 32 6.60 -3.66 12.06
CA PHE A 32 5.31 -3.36 11.46
C PHE A 32 5.41 -3.39 9.94
N ILE A 33 4.46 -4.09 9.31
CA ILE A 33 4.27 -4.09 7.86
C ILE A 33 2.88 -3.52 7.60
N CYS A 34 2.80 -2.49 6.76
CA CYS A 34 1.56 -1.78 6.48
C CYS A 34 1.22 -1.80 4.99
N GLY A 35 -0.07 -1.91 4.69
CA GLY A 35 -0.61 -1.77 3.34
C GLY A 35 -1.59 -0.61 3.22
N ALA A 36 -2.25 -0.49 2.07
CA ALA A 36 -3.03 0.70 1.69
C ALA A 36 -4.17 1.02 2.67
N GLY A 37 -4.61 0.03 3.47
CA GLY A 37 -5.62 0.21 4.52
C GLY A 37 -5.30 1.33 5.52
N ILE A 38 -4.02 1.57 5.81
CA ILE A 38 -3.63 2.65 6.75
C ILE A 38 -3.84 4.05 6.16
N SER A 39 -3.87 4.16 4.82
CA SER A 39 -4.00 5.41 4.09
C SER A 39 -5.47 5.77 3.79
N ARG A 40 -6.42 4.83 3.98
CA ARG A 40 -7.87 5.08 3.76
C ARG A 40 -8.43 6.22 4.61
N PRO A 41 -8.14 6.31 5.93
CA PRO A 41 -8.61 7.44 6.73
C PRO A 41 -7.98 8.79 6.36
N ALA A 42 -6.94 8.79 5.52
CA ALA A 42 -6.31 10.00 4.97
C ALA A 42 -6.86 10.38 3.58
N GLY A 43 -7.89 9.68 3.09
CA GLY A 43 -8.54 9.95 1.81
C GLY A 43 -7.93 9.21 0.61
N LEU A 44 -6.96 8.31 0.82
CA LEU A 44 -6.40 7.50 -0.28
C LEU A 44 -7.23 6.25 -0.55
N PRO A 45 -7.36 5.84 -1.82
CA PRO A 45 -8.02 4.58 -2.17
C PRO A 45 -7.23 3.38 -1.65
N ASP A 46 -7.94 2.27 -1.41
CA ASP A 46 -7.26 0.97 -1.33
C ASP A 46 -6.85 0.49 -2.73
N PHE A 47 -6.13 -0.62 -2.82
CA PHE A 47 -5.59 -1.06 -4.11
C PHE A 47 -6.69 -1.40 -5.13
N ARG A 48 -7.79 -2.01 -4.68
CA ARG A 48 -8.93 -2.30 -5.56
C ARG A 48 -9.50 -1.00 -6.13
N GLN A 49 -9.76 -0.03 -5.25
CA GLN A 49 -10.32 1.25 -5.66
C GLN A 49 -9.36 2.02 -6.58
N LEU A 50 -8.05 1.99 -6.32
CA LEU A 50 -7.04 2.59 -7.18
C LEU A 50 -7.10 2.02 -8.60
N VAL A 51 -7.22 0.69 -8.75
CA VAL A 51 -7.37 0.07 -10.07
C VAL A 51 -8.66 0.54 -10.73
N LEU A 52 -9.78 0.59 -10.01
CA LEU A 52 -11.04 1.11 -10.57
C LEU A 52 -10.90 2.55 -11.05
N ASP A 53 -10.28 3.42 -10.27
CA ASP A 53 -10.08 4.84 -10.61
C ASP A 53 -9.18 5.00 -11.84
N VAL A 54 -8.13 4.17 -11.98
CA VAL A 54 -7.28 4.14 -13.17
C VAL A 54 -8.06 3.70 -14.41
N TYR A 55 -8.87 2.65 -14.30
CA TYR A 55 -9.71 2.20 -15.42
C TYR A 55 -10.79 3.23 -15.76
N ALA A 56 -11.37 3.91 -14.77
CA ALA A 56 -12.33 4.99 -15.02
C ALA A 56 -11.73 6.10 -15.88
N ALA A 57 -10.44 6.40 -15.69
CA ALA A 57 -9.72 7.42 -16.43
C ALA A 57 -9.23 6.94 -17.81
N LEU A 58 -8.83 5.67 -17.96
CA LEU A 58 -8.11 5.19 -19.14
C LEU A 58 -8.89 4.21 -20.03
N ASP A 59 -9.85 3.47 -19.48
CA ASP A 59 -10.65 2.48 -20.22
C ASP A 59 -12.05 2.34 -19.61
N THR A 60 -12.95 3.23 -20.01
CA THR A 60 -14.34 3.28 -19.53
C THR A 60 -15.13 2.01 -19.86
N SER A 61 -14.78 1.31 -20.95
CA SER A 61 -15.45 0.09 -21.37
C SER A 61 -15.17 -1.07 -20.39
N ALA A 62 -13.90 -1.29 -20.06
CA ALA A 62 -13.51 -2.28 -19.06
C ALA A 62 -13.92 -1.83 -17.65
N HIS A 63 -13.84 -0.52 -17.34
CA HIS A 63 -14.28 0.03 -16.05
C HIS A 63 -15.74 -0.32 -15.73
N ALA A 64 -16.66 -0.23 -16.70
CA ALA A 64 -18.07 -0.53 -16.49
C ALA A 64 -18.28 -1.97 -15.97
N VAL A 65 -17.48 -2.91 -16.46
CA VAL A 65 -17.52 -4.31 -16.02
C VAL A 65 -16.84 -4.47 -14.66
N LEU A 66 -15.65 -3.89 -14.48
CA LEU A 66 -14.88 -3.96 -13.23
C LEU A 66 -15.64 -3.37 -12.03
N ALA A 67 -16.32 -2.24 -12.23
CA ALA A 67 -17.10 -1.56 -11.19
C ALA A 67 -18.31 -2.40 -10.74
N ALA A 68 -18.83 -3.26 -11.62
CA ALA A 68 -19.94 -4.16 -11.30
C ALA A 68 -19.51 -5.41 -10.50
N VAL A 69 -18.19 -5.70 -10.42
CA VAL A 69 -17.68 -6.85 -9.65
C VAL A 69 -17.86 -6.60 -8.16
N PRO A 70 -18.64 -7.43 -7.42
CA PRO A 70 -18.84 -7.26 -5.98
C PRO A 70 -17.54 -7.39 -5.18
N LEU A 71 -17.50 -6.75 -4.01
CA LEU A 71 -16.40 -6.96 -3.05
C LEU A 71 -16.38 -8.43 -2.61
N GLY A 72 -15.20 -9.07 -2.71
CA GLY A 72 -15.03 -10.47 -2.32
C GLY A 72 -15.71 -11.48 -3.24
N ALA A 73 -16.07 -11.09 -4.46
CA ALA A 73 -16.76 -11.98 -5.40
C ALA A 73 -15.92 -13.21 -5.78
N SER A 74 -14.58 -13.11 -5.75
CA SER A 74 -13.63 -14.18 -6.07
C SER A 74 -14.06 -14.96 -7.32
N ASN A 75 -13.68 -16.24 -7.44
CA ASN A 75 -13.88 -17.07 -8.62
C ASN A 75 -15.37 -17.37 -8.94
N ARG A 76 -16.33 -16.83 -8.18
CA ARG A 76 -17.76 -17.15 -8.28
C ARG A 76 -18.55 -16.10 -9.07
N TRP A 77 -17.90 -15.02 -9.49
CA TRP A 77 -18.57 -14.00 -10.29
C TRP A 77 -18.60 -14.38 -11.76
N GLU A 78 -19.81 -14.53 -12.29
CA GLU A 78 -20.08 -14.68 -13.70
C GLU A 78 -20.59 -13.33 -14.21
N GLY A 79 -19.80 -12.68 -15.07
CA GLY A 79 -20.13 -11.39 -15.68
C GLY A 79 -20.34 -11.51 -17.17
N ASP A 80 -21.11 -10.58 -17.73
CA ASP A 80 -21.19 -10.43 -19.18
C ASP A 80 -19.92 -9.73 -19.70
N PHE A 81 -19.17 -10.43 -20.54
CA PHE A 81 -17.94 -9.96 -21.18
C PHE A 81 -18.11 -9.70 -22.67
N ASN A 82 -19.32 -9.80 -23.22
CA ASN A 82 -19.57 -9.76 -24.66
C ASN A 82 -19.13 -8.43 -25.32
N SER A 83 -19.04 -7.35 -24.53
CA SER A 83 -18.56 -6.05 -24.99
C SER A 83 -17.04 -5.87 -24.89
N LEU A 84 -16.32 -6.83 -24.31
CA LEU A 84 -14.88 -6.73 -24.06
C LEU A 84 -14.05 -7.52 -25.08
N THR A 85 -12.84 -7.04 -25.35
CA THR A 85 -11.82 -7.80 -26.06
C THR A 85 -11.28 -8.96 -25.22
N ASP A 86 -10.61 -9.94 -25.84
CA ASP A 86 -9.94 -11.04 -25.12
C ASP A 86 -8.93 -10.53 -24.08
N ARG A 87 -8.22 -9.44 -24.41
CA ARG A 87 -7.24 -8.83 -23.50
C ARG A 87 -7.92 -8.19 -22.28
N GLN A 88 -8.98 -7.42 -22.49
CA GLN A 88 -9.77 -6.83 -21.39
C GLN A 88 -10.46 -7.92 -20.54
N THR A 89 -10.95 -8.98 -21.17
CA THR A 89 -11.54 -10.12 -20.45
C THR A 89 -10.52 -10.79 -19.54
N ALA A 90 -9.27 -10.93 -20.00
CA ALA A 90 -8.19 -11.47 -19.17
C ALA A 90 -7.84 -10.52 -17.99
N GLU A 91 -7.87 -9.21 -18.20
CA GLU A 91 -7.70 -8.20 -17.14
C GLU A 91 -8.80 -8.30 -16.08
N VAL A 92 -10.07 -8.39 -16.49
CA VAL A 92 -11.19 -8.53 -15.54
C VAL A 92 -11.10 -9.83 -14.74
N LYS A 93 -10.72 -10.94 -15.38
CA LYS A 93 -10.47 -12.22 -14.69
C LYS A 93 -9.41 -12.08 -13.60
N ARG A 94 -8.31 -11.37 -13.87
CA ARG A 94 -7.26 -11.10 -12.87
C ARG A 94 -7.73 -10.17 -11.76
N PHE A 95 -8.56 -9.19 -12.08
CA PHE A 95 -9.14 -8.29 -11.09
C PHE A 95 -10.04 -9.04 -10.10
N ILE A 96 -10.87 -9.97 -10.59
CA ILE A 96 -11.74 -10.82 -9.77
C ILE A 96 -10.93 -11.68 -8.78
N LEU A 97 -9.74 -12.14 -9.20
CA LEU A 97 -8.81 -12.90 -8.35
C LEU A 97 -8.07 -12.02 -7.33
N GLY A 98 -8.15 -10.69 -7.44
CA GLY A 98 -7.43 -9.76 -6.58
C GLY A 98 -5.97 -9.51 -7.01
N ASP A 99 -5.57 -9.94 -8.21
CA ASP A 99 -4.21 -9.78 -8.75
C ASP A 99 -4.00 -8.34 -9.30
N TYR A 100 -4.24 -7.31 -8.48
CA TYR A 100 -4.32 -5.91 -8.94
C TYR A 100 -3.04 -5.39 -9.61
N ASP A 101 -1.86 -5.79 -9.12
CA ASP A 101 -0.57 -5.47 -9.77
C ASP A 101 -0.50 -6.04 -11.20
N VAL A 102 -0.98 -7.27 -11.38
CA VAL A 102 -1.00 -7.94 -12.69
C VAL A 102 -1.97 -7.22 -13.62
N VAL A 103 -3.14 -6.81 -13.10
CA VAL A 103 -4.16 -6.08 -13.87
C VAL A 103 -3.61 -4.75 -14.40
N LEU A 104 -2.92 -3.96 -13.56
CA LEU A 104 -2.29 -2.71 -14.00
C LEU A 104 -1.17 -2.96 -15.00
N GLY A 105 -0.35 -4.00 -14.80
CA GLY A 105 0.69 -4.37 -15.75
C GLY A 105 0.14 -4.87 -17.10
N MET A 106 -1.03 -5.51 -17.11
CA MET A 106 -1.74 -5.89 -18.34
C MET A 106 -2.27 -4.65 -19.07
N LEU A 107 -2.91 -3.73 -18.35
CA LEU A 107 -3.39 -2.47 -18.89
C LEU A 107 -2.24 -1.64 -19.48
N GLU A 108 -1.12 -1.50 -18.74
CA GLU A 108 0.08 -0.78 -19.19
C GLU A 108 0.60 -1.36 -20.51
N ARG A 109 0.74 -2.70 -20.61
CA ARG A 109 1.16 -3.35 -21.87
C ARG A 109 0.16 -3.19 -23.00
N ARG A 110 -1.14 -3.07 -22.70
CA ARG A 110 -2.17 -2.93 -23.72
C ARG A 110 -2.24 -1.51 -24.28
N LEU A 111 -2.02 -0.50 -23.45
CA LEU A 111 -2.11 0.91 -23.83
C LEU A 111 -0.78 1.48 -24.34
N ASP A 112 0.33 1.07 -23.72
CA ASP A 112 1.66 1.59 -24.01
C ASP A 112 2.48 0.46 -24.67
N ASP A 113 2.26 0.28 -25.98
CA ASP A 113 2.82 -0.79 -26.84
C ASP A 113 4.37 -0.86 -26.85
N GLN A 114 5.06 0.08 -26.18
CA GLN A 114 6.52 0.05 -25.98
C GLN A 114 6.96 0.57 -24.60
N THR A 115 7.80 -0.24 -23.97
CA THR A 115 8.51 -0.05 -22.70
C THR A 115 9.44 1.18 -22.72
N ARG A 116 8.91 2.41 -22.58
CA ARG A 116 9.74 3.61 -22.36
C ARG A 116 9.08 4.60 -21.41
N GLY A 117 9.55 4.60 -20.16
CA GLY A 117 9.64 5.74 -19.23
C GLY A 117 8.35 6.45 -18.76
N ASP A 118 7.35 6.63 -19.62
CA ASP A 118 6.21 7.53 -19.41
C ASP A 118 4.86 6.83 -19.64
N SER A 119 4.65 5.71 -18.95
CA SER A 119 3.40 4.98 -19.03
C SER A 119 2.21 5.85 -18.60
N GLN A 120 1.15 5.85 -19.41
CA GLN A 120 -0.10 6.52 -19.10
C GLN A 120 -0.73 5.98 -17.81
N VAL A 121 -0.60 4.68 -17.56
CA VAL A 121 -1.04 4.02 -16.33
C VAL A 121 -0.28 4.59 -15.13
N ARG A 122 1.05 4.65 -15.19
CA ARG A 122 1.88 5.19 -14.09
C ARG A 122 1.59 6.65 -13.81
N ARG A 123 1.43 7.48 -14.85
CA ARG A 123 1.04 8.90 -14.69
C ARG A 123 -0.32 9.04 -14.00
N THR A 124 -1.29 8.22 -14.40
CA THR A 124 -2.64 8.23 -13.83
C THR A 124 -2.62 7.79 -12.37
N VAL A 125 -1.93 6.70 -12.05
CA VAL A 125 -1.73 6.23 -10.65
C VAL A 125 -1.10 7.34 -9.81
N ALA A 126 -0.03 7.97 -10.30
CA ALA A 126 0.65 9.05 -9.59
C ALA A 126 -0.26 10.26 -9.38
N SER A 127 -1.09 10.62 -10.36
CA SER A 127 -2.06 11.72 -10.28
C SER A 127 -3.12 11.45 -9.20
N ILE A 128 -3.72 10.26 -9.19
CA ILE A 128 -4.74 9.86 -8.20
C ILE A 128 -4.17 9.92 -6.79
N ILE A 129 -2.99 9.33 -6.56
CA ILE A 129 -2.39 9.30 -5.22
C ILE A 129 -1.97 10.71 -4.76
N ARG A 130 -1.41 11.54 -5.65
CA ARG A 130 -1.02 12.92 -5.31
C ARG A 130 -2.23 13.82 -5.01
N ALA A 131 -3.38 13.55 -5.63
CA ALA A 131 -4.60 14.31 -5.38
C ALA A 131 -5.27 13.97 -4.04
N GLY A 132 -5.14 12.72 -3.57
CA GLY A 132 -5.97 12.19 -2.48
C GLY A 132 -5.51 12.50 -1.05
N ALA A 133 -4.21 12.65 -0.76
CA ALA A 133 -3.78 12.88 0.63
C ALA A 133 -2.71 13.96 0.80
N THR A 134 -3.08 14.98 1.58
CA THR A 134 -2.19 16.08 2.00
C THR A 134 -1.74 15.95 3.46
N SER A 135 -2.37 15.08 4.27
CA SER A 135 -2.03 14.96 5.69
C SER A 135 -2.18 13.55 6.28
N PRO A 136 -1.28 13.14 7.19
CA PRO A 136 -1.35 11.81 7.81
C PRO A 136 -2.50 11.69 8.80
N ALA A 137 -3.27 10.61 8.67
CA ALA A 137 -4.27 10.20 9.65
C ALA A 137 -3.65 9.75 10.99
N ALA A 138 -4.49 9.63 12.03
CA ALA A 138 -4.08 9.22 13.38
C ALA A 138 -3.32 7.87 13.41
N ILE A 139 -3.71 6.92 12.56
CA ILE A 139 -3.06 5.60 12.48
C ILE A 139 -1.59 5.68 12.05
N HIS A 140 -1.23 6.60 11.15
CA HIS A 140 0.17 6.81 10.75
C HIS A 140 1.01 7.26 11.95
N LYS A 141 0.47 8.17 12.77
CA LYS A 141 1.15 8.68 13.97
C LYS A 141 1.32 7.57 15.01
N ALA A 142 0.28 6.78 15.23
CA ALA A 142 0.30 5.65 16.16
C ALA A 142 1.32 4.59 15.72
N LEU A 143 1.33 4.22 14.43
CA LEU A 143 2.29 3.27 13.88
C LEU A 143 3.72 3.78 13.98
N MET A 144 3.97 5.06 13.71
CA MET A 144 5.31 5.64 13.86
C MET A 144 5.78 5.68 15.33
N ALA A 145 4.87 5.87 16.28
CA ALA A 145 5.19 5.78 17.70
C ALA A 145 5.49 4.33 18.12
N LEU A 146 4.71 3.36 17.64
CA LEU A 146 4.91 1.94 17.94
C LEU A 146 6.13 1.34 17.24
N ALA A 147 6.51 1.87 16.07
CA ALA A 147 7.68 1.42 15.33
C ALA A 147 9.01 1.84 15.98
N ASP A 148 8.98 2.62 17.06
CA ASP A 148 10.16 3.01 17.82
C ASP A 148 10.68 1.85 18.67
N ARG A 149 11.94 1.46 18.42
CA ARG A 149 12.65 0.38 19.11
C ARG A 149 13.69 0.90 20.11
N GLY A 150 13.43 2.04 20.75
CA GLY A 150 14.39 2.68 21.65
C GLY A 150 15.35 3.63 20.93
N GLY A 151 14.83 4.39 19.97
CA GLY A 151 15.56 5.42 19.21
C GLY A 151 15.65 5.13 17.71
N ALA A 152 15.50 3.87 17.31
CA ALA A 152 15.43 3.47 15.90
C ALA A 152 13.98 3.18 15.51
N LYS A 153 13.43 3.96 14.57
CA LYS A 153 12.06 3.77 14.07
C LYS A 153 12.11 2.93 12.82
N THR A 154 11.45 1.78 12.84
CA THR A 154 11.53 0.83 11.74
C THR A 154 10.15 0.32 11.32
N ILE A 155 9.77 0.62 10.09
CA ILE A 155 8.49 0.22 9.52
C ILE A 155 8.63 -0.12 8.04
N VAL A 156 7.85 -1.07 7.57
CA VAL A 156 7.81 -1.50 6.17
C VAL A 156 6.42 -1.19 5.63
N THR A 157 6.35 -0.69 4.41
CA THR A 157 5.09 -0.36 3.75
C THR A 157 5.10 -0.85 2.29
N THR A 158 3.93 -1.30 1.82
CA THR A 158 3.68 -1.54 0.40
C THR A 158 3.07 -0.32 -0.29
N ASN A 159 2.83 0.78 0.46
CA ASN A 159 2.22 1.98 -0.09
C ASN A 159 3.26 2.84 -0.80
N PHE A 160 2.83 3.61 -1.81
CA PHE A 160 3.71 4.56 -2.51
C PHE A 160 3.69 5.97 -1.91
N ASP A 161 2.70 6.27 -1.07
CA ASP A 161 2.54 7.57 -0.41
C ASP A 161 3.59 7.80 0.70
N LEU A 162 3.78 9.06 1.10
CA LEU A 162 4.78 9.46 2.11
C LEU A 162 4.16 9.79 3.48
N LEU A 163 2.95 9.30 3.78
CA LEU A 163 2.22 9.74 4.99
C LEU A 163 2.90 9.28 6.28
N LEU A 164 3.60 8.15 6.28
CA LEU A 164 4.40 7.69 7.43
C LEU A 164 5.57 8.65 7.73
N GLN A 165 6.27 9.12 6.70
CA GLN A 165 7.35 10.09 6.81
C GLN A 165 6.83 11.45 7.31
N VAL A 166 5.72 11.92 6.74
CA VAL A 166 5.08 13.17 7.19
C VAL A 166 4.62 13.04 8.65
N ALA A 167 4.13 11.87 9.07
CA ALA A 167 3.79 11.62 10.46
C ALA A 167 5.03 11.63 11.38
N ALA A 168 6.14 11.04 10.95
CA ALA A 168 7.39 10.99 11.69
C ALA A 168 8.02 12.39 11.90
N GLN A 169 8.01 13.23 10.87
CA GLN A 169 8.50 14.62 10.95
C GLN A 169 7.74 15.42 12.02
N ARG A 170 6.42 15.22 12.12
CA ARG A 170 5.58 15.87 13.15
C ARG A 170 5.88 15.38 14.56
N LEU A 171 6.49 14.20 14.71
CA LEU A 171 7.03 13.67 15.97
C LEU A 171 8.48 14.10 16.21
N ARG A 172 8.99 15.13 15.51
CA ARG A 172 10.38 15.62 15.57
C ARG A 172 11.43 14.52 15.35
N SER A 173 11.07 13.48 14.63
CA SER A 173 11.96 12.37 14.28
C SER A 173 12.20 12.40 12.78
N SER A 174 13.43 12.71 12.35
CA SER A 174 13.83 12.47 10.96
C SER A 174 13.98 10.96 10.76
N VAL A 175 13.26 10.43 9.78
CA VAL A 175 13.35 9.02 9.39
C VAL A 175 13.84 8.93 7.95
N GLU A 176 14.78 8.04 7.72
CA GLU A 176 15.26 7.74 6.37
C GLU A 176 14.17 7.03 5.57
N THR A 177 14.20 7.21 4.25
CA THR A 177 13.27 6.55 3.32
C THR A 177 14.05 5.62 2.42
N TYR A 178 13.66 4.34 2.42
CA TYR A 178 14.33 3.30 1.65
C TYR A 178 13.36 2.69 0.65
N SER A 179 13.89 2.27 -0.50
CA SER A 179 13.18 1.43 -1.49
C SER A 179 14.05 0.21 -1.83
N LEU A 180 13.47 -0.80 -2.48
CA LEU A 180 14.12 -2.09 -2.78
C LEU A 180 15.50 -1.97 -3.48
N GLY A 181 15.78 -0.88 -4.18
CA GLY A 181 17.08 -0.61 -4.81
C GLY A 181 18.18 -0.10 -3.87
N SER A 182 17.88 0.13 -2.58
CA SER A 182 18.77 0.85 -1.64
C SER A 182 18.80 0.27 -0.23
N ILE A 183 18.54 -1.03 -0.06
CA ILE A 183 18.38 -1.65 1.28
C ILE A 183 19.73 -2.05 1.90
N PRO A 184 20.10 -1.52 3.08
CA PRO A 184 20.86 -2.29 4.07
C PRO A 184 19.93 -3.33 4.70
N ARG A 185 20.35 -4.62 4.75
CA ARG A 185 19.50 -5.75 5.17
C ARG A 185 18.70 -5.41 6.45
N PRO A 186 17.36 -5.59 6.49
CA PRO A 186 16.58 -5.37 7.70
C PRO A 186 16.88 -6.48 8.72
N THR A 187 17.98 -6.34 9.43
CA THR A 187 18.43 -7.21 10.52
C THR A 187 17.83 -6.73 11.85
N ARG A 188 17.97 -7.54 12.91
CA ARG A 188 17.64 -7.14 14.30
C ARG A 188 18.59 -6.09 14.88
N GLN A 189 19.55 -5.63 14.10
CA GLN A 189 20.52 -4.62 14.51
C GLN A 189 19.92 -3.22 14.31
N SER A 190 20.36 -2.27 15.14
CA SER A 190 19.95 -0.86 15.13
C SER A 190 20.27 -0.10 13.84
N ASP A 191 20.93 -0.75 12.87
CA ASP A 191 21.50 -0.13 11.68
C ASP A 191 20.42 0.26 10.65
N PHE A 192 19.20 -0.27 10.77
CA PHE A 192 18.06 0.11 9.94
C PHE A 192 17.03 0.94 10.72
N SER A 193 17.07 2.26 10.53
CA SER A 193 16.12 3.23 11.08
C SER A 193 15.49 4.03 9.94
N GLY A 194 14.25 3.70 9.59
CA GLY A 194 13.50 4.37 8.54
C GLY A 194 12.22 3.64 8.09
N VAL A 195 11.63 4.18 7.03
CA VAL A 195 10.47 3.61 6.33
C VAL A 195 10.95 2.90 5.07
N LEU A 196 10.74 1.59 4.97
CA LEU A 196 11.04 0.80 3.77
C LEU A 196 9.79 0.63 2.91
N HIS A 197 9.84 1.14 1.68
CA HIS A 197 8.82 0.93 0.66
C HIS A 197 9.17 -0.27 -0.21
N ILE A 198 8.43 -1.36 -0.08
CA ILE A 198 8.65 -2.59 -0.86
C ILE A 198 8.42 -2.31 -2.35
N HIS A 199 7.39 -1.57 -2.73
CA HIS A 199 7.08 -1.32 -4.15
C HIS A 199 7.72 -0.03 -4.70
N GLY A 200 8.55 0.64 -3.90
CA GLY A 200 9.11 1.95 -4.24
C GLY A 200 8.25 3.11 -3.75
N VAL A 201 8.71 4.33 -4.06
CA VAL A 201 8.16 5.58 -3.56
C VAL A 201 7.71 6.42 -4.75
N LEU A 202 6.58 7.12 -4.64
CA LEU A 202 6.27 8.17 -5.61
C LEU A 202 7.28 9.30 -5.42
N ASP A 203 8.09 9.58 -6.44
CA ASP A 203 9.00 10.71 -6.42
C ASP A 203 8.24 11.96 -5.93
N LYS A 204 8.79 12.63 -4.90
CA LYS A 204 8.49 14.05 -4.66
C LYS A 204 8.76 14.69 -6.01
N SER A 205 7.73 15.33 -6.60
CA SER A 205 7.69 15.86 -7.96
C SER A 205 9.08 16.08 -8.56
N PRO A 206 9.36 15.65 -9.83
CA PRO A 206 10.58 16.10 -10.47
C PRO A 206 10.57 17.62 -10.33
N LEU A 207 11.55 18.14 -9.60
CA LEU A 207 11.81 19.57 -9.62
C LEU A 207 11.89 19.89 -11.10
N LEU A 208 10.95 20.72 -11.57
CA LEU A 208 11.11 21.43 -12.83
C LEU A 208 12.46 22.11 -12.68
N LEU A 209 13.48 21.53 -13.31
CA LEU A 209 14.73 22.21 -13.61
C LEU A 209 14.34 23.33 -14.58
N THR A 210 13.97 24.48 -14.02
CA THR A 210 14.16 25.78 -14.67
C THR A 210 15.63 26.12 -14.66
#